data_AF-A0A2R6K3V3-F1
#
_entry.id   AF-A0A2R6K3V3-F1
#
_cell.length_a   1.000
_cell.length_b   1.000
_cell.length_c   1.000
_cell.angle_alpha   90.00
_cell.angle_beta   90.00
_cell.angle_gamma   90.00
#
_symmetry.space_group_name_H-M   'P 1'
#
loop_
_entity.id
_entity.type
_entity.pdbx_description
1 polymer ?
#
loop_
_entity_poly.entity_id
_entity_poly.type
_entity_poly.pdbx_seq_one_letter_code
_entity_poly.pdbx_strand_id
1 'polypeptide(L)'
;MSSILQPSADDEPSKEERLKAYLTQKAEDGEMYFKSKFIADEVGLSPKEIGALMVKIRDSATDLEVEKWSYTSATTWRVEVA
;
A
#
# COMPACT_ATOMS: atom_id res chain seq x y z
N MET A 1 -10.35 -5.42 39.11
CA MET A 1 -10.94 -4.47 38.14
C MET A 1 -9.84 -4.10 37.17
N SER A 2 -10.12 -4.32 35.89
CA SER A 2 -9.43 -3.75 34.71
C SER A 2 -7.93 -4.00 34.57
N SER A 3 -7.58 -5.13 33.94
CA SER A 3 -6.31 -5.25 33.21
C SER A 3 -6.26 -4.16 32.15
N ILE A 4 -5.36 -3.19 32.34
CA ILE A 4 -4.96 -2.25 31.30
C ILE A 4 -4.39 -3.08 30.15
N LEU A 5 -5.00 -2.94 28.98
CA LEU A 5 -4.54 -3.52 27.72
C LEU A 5 -3.05 -3.22 27.55
N GLN A 6 -2.26 -4.29 27.48
CA GLN A 6 -0.87 -4.21 27.04
C GLN A 6 -0.86 -3.56 25.64
N PRO A 7 -0.04 -2.53 25.37
CA PRO A 7 0.27 -2.17 24.00
C PRO A 7 1.14 -3.29 23.43
N SER A 8 0.48 -4.23 22.76
CA SER A 8 1.11 -5.36 22.09
C SER A 8 1.81 -4.86 20.83
N ALA A 9 3.14 -4.68 20.87
CA ALA A 9 4.10 -4.82 19.77
C ALA A 9 3.86 -4.18 18.37
N ASP A 10 2.88 -3.29 18.18
CA ASP A 10 2.59 -2.59 16.91
C ASP A 10 2.47 -1.07 17.16
N ASP A 11 3.54 -0.43 17.65
CA ASP A 11 3.61 1.05 17.75
C ASP A 11 4.17 1.69 16.46
N GLU A 12 4.54 0.89 15.46
CA GLU A 12 4.84 1.34 14.10
C GLU A 12 3.87 0.68 13.12
N PRO A 13 3.18 1.44 12.24
CA PRO A 13 2.32 0.85 11.22
C PRO A 13 3.16 -0.10 10.37
N SER A 14 2.64 -1.32 10.15
CA SER A 14 3.31 -2.29 9.31
C SER A 14 3.59 -1.68 7.93
N LYS A 15 4.67 -2.11 7.27
CA LYS A 15 5.04 -1.62 5.92
C LYS A 15 3.88 -1.65 4.94
N GLU A 16 3.02 -2.67 5.09
CA GLU A 16 1.76 -2.81 4.36
C GLU A 16 0.75 -1.70 4.66
N GLU A 17 0.48 -1.42 5.93
CA GLU A 17 -0.45 -0.37 6.35
C GLU A 17 0.04 1.01 5.92
N ARG A 18 1.35 1.26 6.02
CA ARG A 18 1.97 2.50 5.53
C ARG A 18 1.77 2.66 4.02
N LEU A 19 1.96 1.59 3.25
CA LEU A 19 1.72 1.61 1.81
C LEU A 19 0.23 1.77 1.51
N LYS A 20 -0.65 1.02 2.19
CA LYS A 20 -2.11 1.08 2.01
C LYS A 20 -2.62 2.49 2.27
N ALA A 21 -2.26 3.11 3.40
CA ALA A 21 -2.65 4.47 3.74
C ALA A 21 -2.18 5.49 2.71
N TYR A 22 -0.94 5.36 2.21
CA TYR A 22 -0.41 6.20 1.14
C TYR A 22 -1.23 6.05 -0.16
N LEU A 23 -1.57 4.82 -0.54
CA LEU A 23 -2.34 4.55 -1.75
C LEU A 23 -3.79 5.06 -1.63
N THR A 24 -4.46 4.81 -0.50
CA THR A 24 -5.82 5.31 -0.25
C THR A 24 -5.85 6.82 -0.31
N GLN A 25 -4.96 7.50 0.42
CA GLN A 25 -4.92 8.96 0.46
C GLN A 25 -4.71 9.57 -0.93
N LYS A 26 -3.85 8.95 -1.75
CA LYS A 26 -3.60 9.43 -3.11
C LYS A 26 -4.76 9.11 -4.05
N ALA A 27 -5.45 7.99 -3.85
CA ALA A 27 -6.57 7.55 -4.67
C ALA A 27 -7.93 8.15 -4.22
N GLU A 28 -7.98 8.96 -3.15
CA GLU A 28 -9.21 9.65 -2.73
C GLU A 28 -9.80 10.55 -3.81
N ASP A 29 -8.95 11.18 -4.64
CA ASP A 29 -9.39 12.04 -5.75
C ASP A 29 -9.74 11.25 -7.04
N GLY A 30 -9.63 9.91 -7.02
CA GLY A 30 -9.95 9.03 -8.14
C GLY A 30 -8.88 7.98 -8.45
N GLU A 31 -9.00 7.33 -9.61
CA GLU A 31 -8.04 6.31 -10.03
C GLU A 31 -6.62 6.88 -10.21
N MET A 32 -5.64 6.23 -9.59
CA MET A 32 -4.25 6.65 -9.60
C MET A 32 -3.33 5.53 -10.09
N TYR A 33 -2.21 5.92 -10.70
CA TYR A 33 -1.21 4.99 -11.21
C TYR A 33 0.13 5.16 -10.51
N PHE A 34 0.57 4.13 -9.77
CA PHE A 34 1.81 4.15 -9.02
C PHE A 34 2.84 3.24 -9.65
N LYS A 35 4.04 3.78 -9.96
CA LYS A 35 5.17 2.91 -10.31
C LYS A 35 5.94 2.54 -9.05
N SER A 36 6.21 1.25 -8.87
CA SER A 36 6.87 0.76 -7.65
C SER A 36 8.20 1.45 -7.35
N LYS A 37 8.95 1.85 -8.38
CA LYS A 37 10.23 2.56 -8.23
C LYS A 37 10.11 4.02 -7.81
N PHE A 38 8.97 4.66 -8.01
CA PHE A 38 8.77 6.08 -7.68
C PHE A 38 8.24 6.25 -6.27
N ILE A 39 7.30 5.39 -5.87
CA ILE A 39 6.72 5.45 -4.52
C ILE A 39 7.62 4.81 -3.46
N ALA A 40 8.58 3.98 -3.86
CA ALA A 40 9.57 3.36 -3.00
C ALA A 40 10.20 4.38 -2.03
N ASP A 41 10.76 5.47 -2.57
CA ASP A 41 11.39 6.51 -1.76
C ASP A 41 10.38 7.30 -0.90
N GLU A 42 9.14 7.48 -1.36
CA GLU A 42 8.10 8.21 -0.61
C GLU A 42 7.64 7.46 0.64
N VAL A 43 7.45 6.15 0.55
CA VAL A 43 7.05 5.33 1.70
C VAL A 43 8.23 4.69 2.43
N GLY A 44 9.47 4.95 1.98
CA GLY A 44 10.69 4.42 2.59
C GLY A 44 10.84 2.90 2.43
N LEU A 45 10.38 2.35 1.30
CA LEU A 45 10.44 0.93 0.97
C LEU A 45 11.24 0.70 -0.31
N SER A 46 11.78 -0.49 -0.51
CA SER A 46 12.40 -0.82 -1.79
C SER A 46 11.34 -1.10 -2.88
N PRO A 47 11.63 -0.86 -4.17
CA PRO A 47 10.70 -1.18 -5.26
C PRO A 47 10.26 -2.65 -5.27
N LYS A 48 11.11 -3.54 -4.78
CA LYS A 48 10.83 -4.98 -4.63
C LYS A 48 9.83 -5.25 -3.52
N GLU A 49 9.98 -4.60 -2.36
CA GLU A 49 9.01 -4.70 -1.26
C GLU A 49 7.65 -4.12 -1.68
N ILE A 50 7.63 -2.98 -2.36
CA ILE A 50 6.40 -2.42 -2.92
C ILE A 50 5.71 -3.45 -3.82
N GLY A 51 6.43 -4.08 -4.75
CA GLY A 51 5.85 -5.08 -5.64
C GLY A 51 5.23 -6.26 -4.88
N ALA A 52 5.89 -6.76 -3.84
CA ALA A 52 5.36 -7.84 -3.01
C ALA A 52 4.13 -7.41 -2.19
N LEU A 53 4.18 -6.22 -1.60
CA LEU A 53 3.08 -5.65 -0.82
C LEU A 53 1.87 -5.32 -1.68
N MET A 54 2.07 -4.78 -2.90
CA MET A 54 0.97 -4.50 -3.84
C MET A 54 0.19 -5.76 -4.21
N VAL A 55 0.87 -6.89 -4.41
CA VAL A 55 0.22 -8.20 -4.63
C VAL A 55 -0.61 -8.58 -3.41
N LYS A 56 -0.05 -8.46 -2.21
CA LYS A 56 -0.75 -8.80 -0.96
C LYS A 56 -1.95 -7.88 -0.71
N ILE A 57 -1.80 -6.58 -0.92
CA ILE A 57 -2.86 -5.58 -0.81
C ILE A 57 -3.96 -5.87 -1.83
N ARG A 58 -3.63 -6.12 -3.10
CA ARG A 58 -4.65 -6.55 -4.09
C ARG A 58 -5.45 -7.76 -3.61
N ASP A 59 -4.77 -8.77 -3.08
CA ASP A 59 -5.41 -10.04 -2.71
C ASP A 59 -6.17 -9.95 -1.36
N SER A 60 -5.88 -8.95 -0.53
CA SER A 60 -6.42 -8.84 0.85
C SER A 60 -7.25 -7.58 1.11
N ALA A 61 -7.05 -6.50 0.36
CA ALA A 61 -7.75 -5.24 0.54
C ALA A 61 -9.15 -5.33 -0.06
N THR A 62 -10.13 -4.95 0.74
CA THR A 62 -11.54 -4.85 0.34
C THR A 62 -11.95 -3.41 0.09
N ASP A 63 -11.20 -2.45 0.64
CA ASP A 63 -11.46 -1.01 0.54
C ASP A 63 -10.74 -0.33 -0.64
N LEU A 64 -9.88 -1.07 -1.34
CA LEU A 64 -9.08 -0.59 -2.46
C LEU A 64 -9.05 -1.65 -3.55
N GLU A 65 -9.24 -1.22 -4.79
CA GLU A 65 -8.95 -2.05 -5.95
C GLU A 65 -7.52 -1.76 -6.43
N VAL A 66 -6.68 -2.79 -6.49
CA VAL A 66 -5.28 -2.68 -6.91
C VAL A 66 -5.03 -3.60 -8.11
N GLU A 67 -4.81 -3.03 -9.29
CA GLU A 67 -4.58 -3.79 -10.51
C GLU A 67 -3.15 -3.59 -11.03
N LYS A 68 -2.53 -4.67 -11.52
CA LYS A 68 -1.21 -4.59 -12.16
C LYS A 68 -1.37 -4.02 -13.58
N TRP A 69 -0.93 -2.78 -13.78
CA TRP A 69 -0.94 -2.09 -15.06
C TRP A 69 0.45 -2.10 -15.71
N SER A 70 0.55 -2.49 -16.99
CA SER A 70 1.85 -2.61 -17.67
C SER A 70 1.80 -1.94 -19.05
N TYR A 71 2.33 -0.72 -19.16
CA TYR A 71 2.49 -0.03 -20.46
C TYR A 71 3.96 0.29 -20.80
N THR A 72 4.88 0.15 -19.84
CA THR A 72 6.31 0.45 -19.97
C THR A 72 7.15 -0.55 -19.19
N SER A 73 8.49 -0.49 -19.28
CA SER A 73 9.43 -1.42 -18.65
C SER A 73 9.37 -1.50 -17.10
N ALA A 74 8.61 -0.63 -16.44
CA ALA A 74 8.44 -0.62 -14.98
C ALA A 74 7.03 -1.08 -14.57
N THR A 75 6.94 -1.87 -13.50
CA THR A 75 5.67 -2.31 -12.92
C THR A 75 4.88 -1.11 -12.40
N THR A 76 3.71 -0.88 -13.01
CA THR A 76 2.77 0.16 -12.60
C THR A 76 1.57 -0.53 -11.96
N TRP A 77 0.98 0.11 -10.96
CA TRP A 77 -0.19 -0.37 -10.25
C TRP A 77 -1.27 0.68 -10.40
N ARG A 78 -2.41 0.31 -10.97
CA ARG A 78 -3.61 1.11 -10.94
C ARG A 78 -4.25 0.87 -9.57
N VAL A 79 -4.57 1.95 -8.86
CA VAL A 79 -5.26 1.86 -7.57
C VAL A 79 -6.42 2.83 -7.58
N GLU A 80 -7.57 2.34 -7.14
CA GLU A 80 -8.76 3.15 -6.91
C GLU A 80 -9.42 2.75 -5.58
N VAL A 81 -10.16 3.68 -5.00
CA VAL A 81 -10.99 3.39 -3.83
C VAL A 81 -12.20 2.58 -4.30
N ALA A 82 -12.47 1.45 -3.62
CA ALA A 82 -13.58 0.55 -3.94
C ALA A 82 -14.95 1.13 -3.55
#